data_AF-A0A838VGH1-F1
#
_entry.id   AF-A0A838VGH1-F1
#
_cell.length_a   1.000
_cell.length_b   1.000
_cell.length_c   1.000
_cell.angle_alpha   90.00
_cell.angle_beta   90.00
_cell.angle_gamma   90.00
#
_symmetry.space_group_name_H-M   'P 1'
#
loop_
_entity.id
_entity.type
_entity.pdbx_description
1 polymer ?
#
loop_
_entity_poly.entity_id
_entity_poly.type
_entity_poly.pdbx_seq_one_letter_code
_entity_poly.pdbx_strand_id
1 'polypeptide(L)'
;VQPTNKDSIAYQAGVREGDIVVAVNGKDVPANAESIILLQKEIQSHPNQQIELKVERAKSTLSIPVTPKLDNGKGKIDIQLVSPNGTPIFRRPGNLVEVLSIAADRFQQIFIGTLLGFWKLVTNFQSTVSQVAGPVKIVAEGAKLAGSNATNLLFFTAIISINLAVINILPLPALDGGQLAFLLIEALRGKPLPTRLQDGVMQTGLMLLLGLGIFLIVRDTTQLEWVQRLFQ
;
A
#
# COMPACT_ATOMS: atom_id res chain seq x y z
N VAL A 1 15.51 10.96 -9.97
CA VAL A 1 15.81 9.94 -8.94
C VAL A 1 16.69 10.55 -7.85
N GLN A 2 16.71 9.93 -6.66
CA GLN A 2 17.58 10.34 -5.56
C GLN A 2 18.16 9.09 -4.88
N PRO A 3 19.48 8.87 -4.92
CA PRO A 3 20.10 7.80 -4.14
C PRO A 3 19.85 8.00 -2.64
N THR A 4 19.59 6.93 -1.89
CA THR A 4 19.23 7.01 -0.46
C THR A 4 20.35 7.54 0.43
N ASN A 5 21.61 7.22 0.12
CA ASN A 5 22.81 7.71 0.79
C ASN A 5 24.05 7.49 -0.09
N LYS A 6 25.23 7.89 0.38
CA LYS A 6 26.51 7.73 -0.36
C LYS A 6 26.96 6.26 -0.50
N ASP A 7 26.46 5.38 0.35
CA ASP A 7 26.79 3.95 0.36
C ASP A 7 25.81 3.12 -0.51
N SER A 8 24.78 3.75 -1.05
CA SER A 8 23.80 3.10 -1.91
C SER A 8 24.44 2.61 -3.20
N ILE A 9 23.98 1.46 -3.68
CA ILE A 9 24.48 0.83 -4.91
C ILE A 9 24.36 1.78 -6.10
N ALA A 10 23.23 2.49 -6.21
CA ALA A 10 23.04 3.48 -7.27
C ALA A 10 24.03 4.65 -7.17
N TYR A 11 24.30 5.17 -5.97
CA TYR A 11 25.28 6.25 -5.81
C TYR A 11 26.70 5.79 -6.16
N GLN A 12 27.08 4.58 -5.74
CA GLN A 12 28.37 3.97 -6.07
C GLN A 12 28.52 3.71 -7.57
N ALA A 13 27.44 3.33 -8.23
CA ALA A 13 27.42 3.17 -9.69
C ALA A 13 27.47 4.51 -10.44
N GLY A 14 27.24 5.64 -9.77
CA GLY A 14 27.36 6.98 -10.34
C GLY A 14 26.02 7.67 -10.62
N VAL A 15 24.90 7.10 -10.19
CA VAL A 15 23.59 7.77 -10.18
C VAL A 15 23.64 8.92 -9.18
N ARG A 16 23.08 10.06 -9.56
CA ARG A 16 23.05 11.29 -8.75
C ARG A 16 21.63 11.77 -8.55
N GLU A 17 21.46 12.60 -7.54
CA GLU A 17 20.21 13.32 -7.33
C GLU A 17 19.91 14.21 -8.54
N GLY A 18 18.65 14.19 -8.99
CA GLY A 18 18.20 14.93 -10.17
C GLY A 18 18.29 14.17 -11.49
N ASP A 19 18.92 12.99 -11.53
CA ASP A 19 18.97 12.16 -12.72
C ASP A 19 17.56 11.74 -13.17
N ILE A 20 17.32 11.73 -14.48
CA ILE A 20 16.06 11.27 -15.09
C ILE A 20 16.29 9.91 -15.73
N VAL A 21 15.67 8.83 -15.23
CA VAL A 21 15.81 7.53 -15.89
C VAL A 21 14.96 7.52 -17.15
N VAL A 22 15.60 7.35 -18.31
CA VAL A 22 14.96 7.33 -19.62
C VAL A 22 14.89 5.92 -20.22
N ALA A 23 15.77 5.02 -19.80
CA ALA A 23 15.72 3.61 -20.21
C ALA A 23 16.37 2.68 -19.17
N VAL A 24 15.96 1.41 -19.15
CA VAL A 24 16.58 0.33 -18.37
C VAL A 24 16.73 -0.92 -19.23
N ASN A 25 17.95 -1.46 -19.37
CA ASN A 25 18.27 -2.60 -20.25
C ASN A 25 17.73 -2.44 -21.68
N GLY A 26 17.88 -1.25 -22.25
CA GLY A 26 17.39 -0.92 -23.60
C GLY A 26 15.87 -0.79 -23.73
N LYS A 27 15.09 -0.94 -22.64
CA LYS A 27 13.65 -0.66 -22.62
C LYS A 27 13.42 0.80 -22.22
N ASP A 28 12.71 1.54 -23.06
CA ASP A 28 12.35 2.92 -22.77
C ASP A 28 11.44 3.02 -21.55
N VAL A 29 11.73 3.97 -20.68
CA VAL A 29 10.93 4.30 -19.51
C VAL A 29 10.06 5.50 -19.90
N PRO A 30 8.74 5.33 -20.07
CA PRO A 30 7.87 6.44 -20.45
C PRO A 30 7.83 7.52 -19.35
N ALA A 31 7.23 8.68 -19.63
CA ALA A 31 7.02 9.75 -18.64
C ALA A 31 5.60 9.70 -18.08
N ASN A 32 5.17 8.56 -17.54
CA ASN A 32 3.80 8.35 -17.04
C ASN A 32 3.76 7.55 -15.71
N ALA A 33 2.58 7.07 -15.31
CA ALA A 33 2.45 6.28 -14.07
C ALA A 33 3.13 4.89 -14.15
N GLU A 34 3.32 4.34 -15.35
CA GLU A 34 3.89 3.00 -15.57
C GLU A 34 5.41 2.98 -15.44
N SER A 35 6.06 4.12 -15.61
CA SER A 35 7.52 4.32 -15.51
C SER A 35 8.11 3.72 -14.24
N ILE A 36 7.45 3.98 -13.10
CA ILE A 36 7.87 3.50 -11.79
C ILE A 36 7.74 1.98 -11.71
N ILE A 37 6.65 1.44 -12.23
CA ILE A 37 6.35 0.00 -12.22
C ILE A 37 7.35 -0.75 -13.10
N LEU A 38 7.63 -0.25 -14.31
CA LEU A 38 8.59 -0.82 -15.24
C LEU A 38 10.00 -0.81 -14.63
N LEU A 39 10.46 0.34 -14.17
CA LEU A 39 11.79 0.47 -13.57
C LEU A 39 11.95 -0.45 -12.35
N GLN A 40 10.96 -0.47 -11.46
CA GLN A 40 10.98 -1.34 -10.29
C GLN A 40 11.00 -2.82 -10.68
N LYS A 41 10.19 -3.22 -11.66
CA LYS A 41 10.13 -4.60 -12.16
C LYS A 41 11.48 -5.04 -12.71
N GLU A 42 12.10 -4.25 -13.59
CA GLU A 42 13.39 -4.59 -14.20
C GLU A 42 14.52 -4.67 -13.17
N ILE A 43 14.55 -3.77 -12.17
CA ILE A 43 15.55 -3.86 -11.09
C ILE A 43 15.31 -5.11 -10.23
N GLN A 44 14.05 -5.39 -9.86
CA GLN A 44 13.73 -6.50 -8.96
C GLN A 44 13.96 -7.87 -9.60
N SER A 45 13.80 -7.99 -10.92
CA SER A 45 13.97 -9.27 -11.64
C SER A 45 15.41 -9.65 -11.97
N HIS A 46 16.38 -8.75 -11.76
CA HIS A 46 17.80 -8.97 -12.10
C HIS A 46 18.72 -8.86 -10.86
N PRO A 47 18.50 -9.64 -9.79
CA PRO A 47 19.42 -9.62 -8.64
C PRO A 47 20.80 -10.16 -9.04
N ASN A 48 21.85 -9.48 -8.58
CA ASN A 48 23.25 -9.78 -8.83
C ASN A 48 23.65 -9.81 -10.33
N GLN A 49 22.81 -9.25 -11.21
CA GLN A 49 23.07 -9.14 -12.64
C GLN A 49 23.20 -7.67 -13.01
N GLN A 50 24.23 -7.32 -13.77
CA GLN A 50 24.44 -5.95 -14.20
C GLN A 50 23.29 -5.52 -15.13
N ILE A 51 22.67 -4.39 -14.83
CA ILE A 51 21.67 -3.72 -15.65
C ILE A 51 22.22 -2.39 -16.14
N GLU A 52 21.85 -1.98 -17.36
CA GLU A 52 22.20 -0.67 -17.90
C GLU A 52 21.07 0.32 -17.60
N LEU A 53 21.35 1.36 -16.82
CA LEU A 53 20.44 2.49 -16.62
C LEU A 53 20.86 3.64 -17.54
N LYS A 54 20.00 4.04 -18.47
CA LYS A 54 20.18 5.30 -19.20
C LYS A 54 19.52 6.42 -18.41
N VAL A 55 20.32 7.40 -18.04
CA VAL A 55 19.85 8.59 -17.31
C VAL A 55 20.14 9.86 -18.08
N GLU A 56 19.22 10.81 -18.05
CA GLU A 56 19.45 12.18 -18.50
C GLU A 56 19.94 13.00 -17.30
N ARG A 57 21.14 13.57 -17.43
CA ARG A 57 21.75 14.50 -16.47
C ARG A 57 22.19 15.74 -17.21
N ALA A 58 21.70 16.91 -16.81
CA ALA A 58 22.05 18.20 -17.42
C ALA A 58 21.96 18.20 -18.96
N LYS A 59 20.90 17.59 -19.53
CA LYS A 59 20.65 17.41 -20.98
C LYS A 59 21.59 16.46 -21.71
N SER A 60 22.43 15.71 -20.99
CA SER A 60 23.25 14.64 -21.54
C SER A 60 22.71 13.28 -21.12
N THR A 61 22.66 12.33 -22.05
CA THR A 61 22.28 10.94 -21.76
C THR A 61 23.53 10.15 -21.37
N LEU A 62 23.53 9.62 -20.15
CA LEU A 62 24.60 8.80 -19.59
C LEU A 62 24.10 7.36 -19.44
N SER A 63 24.90 6.40 -19.89
CA SER A 63 24.69 4.97 -19.59
C SER A 63 25.46 4.61 -18.32
N ILE A 64 24.73 4.20 -17.28
CA ILE A 64 25.26 3.85 -15.98
C ILE A 64 25.03 2.36 -15.74
N PRO A 65 26.09 1.52 -15.72
CA PRO A 65 25.97 0.13 -15.33
C PRO A 65 25.74 0.01 -13.83
N VAL A 66 24.66 -0.64 -13.41
CA VAL A 66 24.32 -0.85 -12.00
C VAL A 66 24.10 -2.33 -11.76
N THR A 67 24.63 -2.88 -10.67
CA THR A 67 24.39 -4.28 -10.30
C THR A 67 23.48 -4.31 -9.06
N PRO A 68 22.19 -4.66 -9.19
CA PRO A 68 21.29 -4.75 -8.05
C PRO A 68 21.74 -5.84 -7.07
N LYS A 69 21.71 -5.55 -5.77
CA LYS A 69 21.97 -6.56 -4.73
C LYS A 69 20.70 -7.34 -4.44
N LEU A 70 20.86 -8.64 -4.18
CA LEU A 70 19.76 -9.47 -3.70
C LEU A 70 19.31 -9.04 -2.29
N ASP A 71 18.05 -8.63 -2.16
CA ASP A 71 17.36 -8.28 -0.92
C ASP A 71 15.96 -8.93 -0.94
N ASN A 72 15.69 -9.86 -0.01
CA ASN A 72 14.42 -10.59 0.09
C ASN A 72 13.92 -11.21 -1.23
N GLY A 73 14.82 -11.85 -1.99
CA GLY A 73 14.48 -12.51 -3.26
C GLY A 73 14.33 -11.56 -4.46
N LYS A 74 14.63 -10.27 -4.29
CA LYS A 74 14.49 -9.23 -5.32
C LYS A 74 15.77 -8.41 -5.45
N GLY A 75 16.07 -7.93 -6.65
CA GLY A 75 17.13 -6.95 -6.85
C GLY A 75 16.79 -5.58 -6.26
N LYS A 76 17.78 -4.91 -5.67
CA LYS A 76 17.65 -3.56 -5.10
C LYS A 76 18.90 -2.73 -5.38
N ILE A 77 18.69 -1.43 -5.65
CA ILE A 77 19.76 -0.45 -5.91
C ILE A 77 19.69 0.80 -5.01
N ASP A 78 18.78 0.80 -4.03
CA ASP A 78 18.68 1.83 -2.98
C ASP A 78 18.48 3.27 -3.50
N ILE A 79 17.53 3.44 -4.44
CA ILE A 79 17.06 4.74 -4.94
C ILE A 79 15.66 5.09 -4.42
N GLN A 80 15.42 6.38 -4.19
CA GLN A 80 14.09 6.97 -4.06
C GLN A 80 13.68 7.61 -5.38
N LEU A 81 12.43 7.36 -5.78
CA LEU A 81 11.81 7.98 -6.95
C LEU A 81 11.00 9.18 -6.45
N VAL A 82 11.61 10.37 -6.53
CA VAL A 82 11.11 11.58 -5.83
C VAL A 82 9.85 12.18 -6.47
N SER A 83 9.58 11.90 -7.75
CA SER A 83 8.30 12.07 -8.47
C SER A 83 8.56 11.76 -9.95
N PRO A 84 7.53 11.51 -10.78
CA PRO A 84 7.69 11.60 -12.22
C PRO A 84 8.24 12.98 -12.59
N ASN A 85 9.24 13.05 -13.45
CA ASN A 85 9.77 14.33 -13.90
C ASN A 85 8.74 15.03 -14.78
N GLY A 86 8.24 16.17 -14.30
CA GLY A 86 7.22 16.97 -14.97
C GLY A 86 6.32 17.68 -13.95
N THR A 87 5.75 18.81 -14.34
CA THR A 87 4.63 19.38 -13.58
C THR A 87 3.39 18.55 -13.92
N PRO A 88 2.68 17.97 -12.92
CA PRO A 88 1.43 17.28 -13.20
C PRO A 88 0.46 18.26 -13.85
N ILE A 89 0.10 18.00 -15.11
CA ILE A 89 -0.88 18.81 -15.83
C ILE A 89 -2.25 18.28 -15.43
N PHE A 90 -2.92 19.00 -14.53
CA PHE A 90 -4.30 18.71 -14.18
C PHE A 90 -5.21 19.26 -15.27
N ARG A 91 -5.89 18.37 -15.98
CA ARG A 91 -7.00 18.75 -16.85
C ARG A 91 -8.32 18.41 -16.20
N ARG A 92 -9.34 19.23 -16.48
CA ARG A 92 -10.71 18.85 -16.15
C ARG A 92 -11.12 17.67 -17.03
N PRO A 93 -11.85 16.68 -16.50
CA PRO A 93 -12.48 15.65 -17.31
C PRO A 93 -13.39 16.28 -18.36
N GLY A 94 -13.39 15.76 -19.58
CA GLY A 94 -14.14 16.30 -20.71
C GLY A 94 -15.64 16.00 -20.66
N ASN A 95 -16.05 14.95 -19.94
CA ASN A 95 -17.45 14.56 -19.76
C ASN A 95 -17.66 13.72 -18.49
N LEU A 96 -18.93 13.47 -18.13
CA LEU A 96 -19.31 12.69 -16.95
C LEU A 96 -18.86 11.23 -17.01
N VAL A 97 -18.84 10.63 -18.20
CA VAL A 97 -18.40 9.23 -18.38
C VAL A 97 -16.92 9.08 -18.03
N GLU A 98 -16.11 10.05 -18.43
CA GLU A 98 -14.69 10.09 -18.11
C GLU A 98 -14.46 10.21 -16.59
N VAL A 99 -15.25 11.04 -15.91
CA VAL A 99 -15.20 11.16 -14.45
C VAL A 99 -15.46 9.81 -13.78
N LEU A 100 -16.52 9.12 -14.20
CA LEU A 100 -16.88 7.81 -13.65
C LEU A 100 -15.82 6.76 -13.95
N SER A 101 -15.24 6.76 -15.15
CA SER A 101 -14.15 5.84 -15.52
C SER A 101 -12.93 6.08 -14.64
N ILE A 102 -12.49 7.33 -14.48
CA ILE A 102 -11.34 7.69 -13.63
C ILE A 102 -11.61 7.29 -12.17
N ALA A 103 -12.83 7.53 -11.68
CA ALA A 103 -13.23 7.15 -10.33
C ALA A 103 -13.25 5.63 -10.14
N ALA A 104 -13.77 4.87 -11.11
CA ALA A 104 -13.80 3.41 -11.11
C ALA A 104 -12.38 2.81 -11.15
N ASP A 105 -11.52 3.33 -12.03
CA ASP A 105 -10.11 2.92 -12.12
C ASP A 105 -9.40 3.18 -10.79
N ARG A 106 -9.60 4.35 -10.19
CA ARG A 106 -8.99 4.70 -8.91
C ARG A 106 -9.51 3.83 -7.77
N PHE A 107 -10.82 3.58 -7.73
CA PHE A 107 -11.44 2.67 -6.78
C PHE A 107 -10.85 1.27 -6.92
N GLN A 108 -10.78 0.73 -8.14
CA GLN A 108 -10.24 -0.60 -8.43
C GLN A 108 -8.77 -0.71 -8.00
N GLN A 109 -7.95 0.31 -8.28
CA GLN A 109 -6.55 0.34 -7.84
C GLN A 109 -6.43 0.27 -6.32
N ILE A 110 -7.21 1.07 -5.58
CA ILE A 110 -7.18 1.07 -4.12
C ILE A 110 -7.70 -0.28 -3.60
N PHE A 111 -8.82 -0.76 -4.12
CA PHE A 111 -9.44 -2.03 -3.71
C PHE A 111 -8.51 -3.23 -3.91
N ILE A 112 -7.92 -3.39 -5.10
CA ILE A 112 -6.95 -4.45 -5.39
C ILE A 112 -5.71 -4.30 -4.51
N GLY A 113 -5.21 -3.07 -4.34
CA GLY A 113 -4.08 -2.77 -3.46
C GLY A 113 -4.35 -3.18 -2.01
N THR A 114 -5.55 -2.90 -1.50
CA THR A 114 -6.02 -3.33 -0.18
C THR A 114 -6.07 -4.85 -0.08
N LEU A 115 -6.67 -5.56 -1.04
CA LEU A 115 -6.71 -7.03 -1.07
C LEU A 115 -5.30 -7.64 -1.05
N LEU A 116 -4.39 -7.13 -1.88
CA LEU A 116 -2.99 -7.58 -1.92
C LEU A 116 -2.26 -7.28 -0.61
N GLY A 117 -2.56 -6.15 0.03
CA GLY A 117 -2.03 -5.79 1.35
C GLY A 117 -2.46 -6.81 2.41
N PHE A 118 -3.75 -7.14 2.47
CA PHE A 118 -4.26 -8.19 3.35
C PHE A 118 -3.66 -9.56 3.04
N TRP A 119 -3.53 -9.92 1.76
CA TRP A 119 -2.88 -11.17 1.36
C TRP A 119 -1.43 -11.26 1.83
N LYS A 120 -0.67 -10.16 1.73
CA LYS A 120 0.69 -10.07 2.26
C LYS A 120 0.75 -10.15 3.78
N LEU A 121 -0.24 -9.60 4.48
CA LEU A 121 -0.32 -9.73 5.94
C LEU A 121 -0.50 -11.19 6.36
N VAL A 122 -1.32 -11.95 5.64
CA VAL A 122 -1.54 -13.38 5.92
C VAL A 122 -0.32 -14.22 5.53
N THR A 123 0.30 -13.94 4.39
CA THR A 123 1.42 -14.76 3.87
C THR A 123 2.80 -14.37 4.42
N ASN A 124 3.00 -13.11 4.81
CA ASN A 124 4.26 -12.57 5.30
C ASN A 124 4.04 -11.59 6.47
N PHE A 125 3.46 -12.12 7.54
CA PHE A 125 3.05 -11.36 8.72
C PHE A 125 4.20 -10.58 9.35
N GLN A 126 5.37 -11.21 9.56
CA GLN A 126 6.48 -10.63 10.29
C GLN A 126 7.04 -9.35 9.63
N SER A 127 7.08 -9.29 8.30
CA SER A 127 7.56 -8.11 7.58
C SER A 127 6.50 -7.02 7.39
N THR A 128 5.23 -7.38 7.44
CA THR A 128 4.12 -6.48 7.10
C THR A 128 3.42 -5.91 8.33
N VAL A 129 3.41 -6.62 9.46
CA VAL A 129 2.71 -6.18 10.69
C VAL A 129 3.23 -4.84 11.23
N SER A 130 4.52 -4.56 11.09
CA SER A 130 5.12 -3.28 11.50
C SER A 130 4.69 -2.09 10.64
N GLN A 131 4.16 -2.36 9.44
CA GLN A 131 3.68 -1.36 8.50
C GLN A 131 2.18 -1.07 8.68
N VAL A 132 1.45 -1.91 9.41
CA VAL A 132 0.03 -1.71 9.69
C VAL A 132 -0.14 -0.56 10.68
N ALA A 133 -0.92 0.43 10.30
CA ALA A 133 -1.32 1.50 11.21
C ALA A 133 -2.37 0.96 12.19
N GLY A 134 -2.11 1.08 13.48
CA GLY A 134 -3.09 0.78 14.52
C GLY A 134 -4.13 1.89 14.70
N PRO A 135 -5.21 1.65 15.47
CA PRO A 135 -6.36 2.55 15.58
C PRO A 135 -5.98 3.98 15.99
N VAL A 136 -5.03 4.14 16.92
CA VAL A 136 -4.61 5.46 17.41
C VAL A 136 -3.90 6.23 16.30
N LYS A 137 -3.03 5.55 15.53
CA LYS A 137 -2.31 6.15 14.41
C LYS A 137 -3.23 6.57 13.27
N ILE A 138 -4.30 5.79 13.01
CA ILE A 138 -5.33 6.14 12.03
C ILE A 138 -6.03 7.45 12.42
N VAL A 139 -6.42 7.59 13.69
CA VAL A 139 -7.05 8.82 14.20
C VAL A 139 -6.09 10.01 14.11
N ALA A 140 -4.82 9.82 14.50
CA ALA A 140 -3.81 10.88 14.43
C ALA A 140 -3.57 11.38 13.00
N GLU A 141 -3.44 10.48 12.03
CA GLU A 141 -3.27 10.86 10.62
C GLU A 141 -4.54 11.52 10.08
N GLY A 142 -5.72 11.02 10.44
CA GLY A 142 -7.00 11.64 10.09
C GLY A 142 -7.11 13.09 10.59
N ALA A 143 -6.75 13.34 11.86
CA ALA A 143 -6.76 14.68 12.45
C ALA A 143 -5.79 15.64 11.74
N LYS A 144 -4.59 15.16 11.39
CA LYS A 144 -3.60 15.91 10.62
C LYS A 144 -4.09 16.27 9.21
N LEU A 145 -4.76 15.34 8.53
CA LEU A 145 -5.31 15.58 7.19
C LEU A 145 -6.50 16.54 7.23
N ALA A 146 -7.35 16.44 8.26
CA ALA A 146 -8.48 17.35 8.46
C ALA A 146 -8.03 18.83 8.62
N GLY A 147 -6.88 19.07 9.25
CA GLY A 147 -6.33 20.42 9.42
C GLY A 147 -5.56 20.99 8.23
N SER A 148 -5.30 20.20 7.17
CA SER A 148 -4.41 20.61 6.07
C SER A 148 -5.10 20.79 4.72
N ASN A 149 -5.91 19.83 4.27
CA ASN A 149 -6.49 19.86 2.92
C ASN A 149 -7.76 18.98 2.82
N ALA A 150 -8.90 19.59 2.46
CA ALA A 150 -10.17 18.89 2.29
C ALA A 150 -10.13 17.77 1.23
N THR A 151 -9.37 17.95 0.14
CA THR A 151 -9.19 16.92 -0.90
C THR A 151 -8.45 15.70 -0.36
N ASN A 152 -7.40 15.92 0.46
CA ASN A 152 -6.65 14.82 1.07
C ASN A 152 -7.50 14.10 2.13
N LEU A 153 -8.34 14.84 2.86
CA LEU A 153 -9.29 14.25 3.79
C LEU A 153 -10.29 13.34 3.06
N LEU A 154 -10.89 13.81 1.96
CA LEU A 154 -11.80 12.98 1.14
C LEU A 154 -11.11 11.72 0.62
N PHE A 155 -9.87 11.84 0.14
CA PHE A 155 -9.10 10.70 -0.31
C PHE A 155 -8.80 9.71 0.83
N PHE A 156 -8.44 10.21 2.00
CA PHE A 156 -8.23 9.39 3.20
C PHE A 156 -9.51 8.67 3.64
N THR A 157 -10.64 9.38 3.67
CA THR A 157 -11.95 8.79 3.96
C THR A 157 -12.30 7.69 2.95
N ALA A 158 -12.00 7.89 1.67
CA ALA A 158 -12.20 6.86 0.65
C ALA A 158 -11.36 5.60 0.92
N ILE A 159 -10.07 5.76 1.27
CA ILE A 159 -9.20 4.63 1.64
C ILE A 159 -9.76 3.88 2.86
N ILE A 160 -10.14 4.59 3.93
CA ILE A 160 -10.71 3.96 5.13
C ILE A 160 -12.01 3.23 4.81
N SER A 161 -12.89 3.84 4.00
CA SER A 161 -14.17 3.23 3.59
C SER A 161 -13.97 1.94 2.80
N ILE A 162 -13.01 1.93 1.86
CA ILE A 162 -12.66 0.73 1.08
C ILE A 162 -12.09 -0.36 2.00
N ASN A 163 -11.20 0.01 2.93
CA ASN A 163 -10.64 -0.95 3.88
C ASN A 163 -11.72 -1.58 4.77
N LEU A 164 -12.66 -0.78 5.28
CA LEU A 164 -13.80 -1.28 6.05
C LEU A 164 -14.70 -2.19 5.21
N ALA A 165 -14.98 -1.83 3.96
CA ALA A 165 -15.75 -2.68 3.04
C ALA A 165 -15.07 -4.04 2.82
N VAL A 166 -13.75 -4.05 2.59
CA VAL A 166 -12.98 -5.30 2.42
C VAL A 166 -13.02 -6.15 3.70
N ILE A 167 -12.78 -5.56 4.87
CA ILE A 167 -12.84 -6.28 6.15
C ILE A 167 -14.25 -6.83 6.41
N ASN A 168 -15.28 -6.04 6.13
CA ASN A 168 -16.67 -6.44 6.35
C ASN A 168 -17.11 -7.59 5.45
N ILE A 169 -16.51 -7.78 4.27
CA ILE A 169 -16.82 -8.90 3.37
C ILE A 169 -16.14 -10.20 3.83
N LEU A 170 -15.09 -10.12 4.65
CA LEU A 170 -14.42 -11.32 5.14
C LEU A 170 -15.38 -12.20 5.95
N PRO A 171 -15.23 -13.54 5.90
CA PRO A 171 -16.08 -14.48 6.64
C PRO A 171 -15.71 -14.49 8.14
N LEU A 172 -15.71 -13.32 8.76
CA LEU A 172 -15.45 -13.10 10.17
C LEU A 172 -16.77 -13.02 10.93
N PRO A 173 -16.94 -13.82 12.00
CA PRO A 173 -18.08 -13.70 12.88
C PRO A 173 -18.19 -12.27 13.45
N ALA A 174 -19.42 -11.76 13.57
CA ALA A 174 -19.77 -10.37 13.91
C ALA A 174 -19.68 -9.31 12.80
N LEU A 175 -19.18 -9.65 11.61
CA LEU A 175 -19.24 -8.79 10.41
C LEU A 175 -20.28 -9.29 9.40
N ASP A 176 -20.66 -8.43 8.45
CA ASP A 176 -21.63 -8.73 7.40
C ASP A 176 -21.23 -9.98 6.57
N GLY A 177 -19.93 -10.15 6.33
CA GLY A 177 -19.35 -11.29 5.65
C GLY A 177 -19.49 -12.61 6.40
N GLY A 178 -19.65 -12.57 7.73
CA GLY A 178 -20.02 -13.74 8.52
C GLY A 178 -21.43 -14.23 8.19
N GLN A 179 -22.39 -13.32 8.01
CA GLN A 179 -23.73 -13.66 7.55
C GLN A 179 -23.73 -14.19 6.11
N LEU A 180 -22.96 -13.54 5.22
CA LEU A 180 -22.76 -14.03 3.86
C LEU A 180 -22.18 -15.45 3.86
N ALA A 181 -21.20 -15.74 4.73
CA ALA A 181 -20.64 -17.07 4.87
C ALA A 181 -21.69 -18.09 5.32
N PHE A 182 -22.56 -17.75 6.27
CA PHE A 182 -23.66 -18.63 6.67
C PHE A 182 -24.64 -18.87 5.53
N LEU A 183 -25.02 -17.84 4.77
CA LEU A 183 -25.89 -17.98 3.60
C LEU A 183 -25.26 -18.87 2.53
N LEU A 184 -23.95 -18.74 2.28
CA LEU A 184 -23.22 -19.62 1.37
C LEU A 184 -23.23 -21.07 1.84
N ILE A 185 -23.01 -21.31 3.13
CA ILE A 185 -23.08 -22.66 3.73
C ILE A 185 -24.50 -23.23 3.62
N GLU A 186 -25.53 -22.41 3.89
CA GLU A 186 -26.93 -22.82 3.76
C GLU A 186 -27.30 -23.15 2.32
N ALA A 187 -26.84 -22.35 1.35
CA ALA A 187 -27.04 -22.60 -0.07
C ALA A 187 -26.39 -23.91 -0.52
N LEU A 188 -25.18 -24.22 -0.04
CA LEU A 188 -24.51 -25.49 -0.32
C LEU A 188 -25.17 -26.69 0.38
N ARG A 189 -25.70 -26.49 1.59
CA ARG A 189 -26.32 -27.54 2.40
C ARG A 189 -27.80 -27.80 2.06
N GLY A 190 -28.45 -26.83 1.41
CA GLY A 190 -29.88 -26.84 1.09
C GLY A 190 -30.79 -26.80 2.33
N LYS A 191 -30.25 -26.51 3.52
CA LYS A 191 -30.99 -26.47 4.79
C LYS A 191 -30.46 -25.37 5.69
N PRO A 192 -31.35 -24.60 6.35
CA PRO A 192 -30.97 -23.48 7.22
C PRO A 192 -30.08 -23.97 8.37
N LEU A 193 -29.11 -23.15 8.77
CA LEU A 193 -28.27 -23.43 9.93
C LEU A 193 -29.07 -23.24 11.22
N PRO A 194 -28.78 -24.02 12.28
CA PRO A 194 -29.43 -23.82 13.57
C PRO A 194 -29.13 -22.41 14.08
N THR A 195 -30.18 -21.64 14.41
CA THR A 195 -30.06 -20.25 14.90
C THR A 195 -29.14 -20.15 16.12
N ARG A 196 -29.20 -21.13 17.03
CA ARG A 196 -28.30 -21.21 18.20
C ARG A 196 -26.82 -21.24 17.83
N LEU A 197 -26.49 -21.88 16.70
CA LEU A 197 -25.11 -21.98 16.23
C LEU A 197 -24.67 -20.66 15.58
N GLN A 198 -25.54 -20.04 14.78
CA GLN A 198 -25.28 -18.71 14.20
C GLN A 198 -25.08 -17.66 15.31
N ASP A 199 -26.01 -17.58 16.26
CA ASP A 199 -25.97 -16.64 17.37
C ASP A 199 -24.71 -16.84 18.23
N GLY A 200 -24.39 -18.10 18.57
CA GLY A 200 -23.20 -18.43 19.34
C GLY A 200 -21.90 -18.02 18.64
N VAL A 201 -21.78 -18.28 17.33
CA VAL A 201 -20.61 -17.89 16.53
C VAL A 201 -20.52 -16.36 16.41
N MET A 202 -21.63 -15.68 16.11
CA MET A 202 -21.68 -14.23 16.00
C MET A 202 -21.33 -13.52 17.32
N GLN A 203 -21.90 -13.98 18.44
CA GLN A 203 -21.63 -13.38 19.76
C GLN A 203 -20.17 -13.60 20.18
N THR A 204 -19.64 -14.81 19.98
CA THR A 204 -18.23 -15.11 20.26
C THR A 204 -17.31 -14.26 19.39
N GLY A 205 -17.63 -14.14 18.11
CA GLY A 205 -16.97 -13.25 17.16
C GLY A 205 -16.90 -11.82 17.65
N LEU A 206 -18.05 -11.27 18.06
CA LEU A 206 -18.17 -9.90 18.51
C LEU A 206 -17.31 -9.66 19.75
N MET A 207 -17.36 -10.57 20.73
CA MET A 207 -16.52 -10.48 21.93
C MET A 207 -15.03 -10.51 21.58
N LEU A 208 -14.63 -11.39 20.66
CA LEU A 208 -13.24 -11.48 20.21
C LEU A 208 -12.79 -10.20 19.48
N LEU A 209 -13.61 -9.66 18.57
CA LEU A 209 -13.29 -8.44 17.84
C LEU A 209 -13.21 -7.22 18.77
N LEU A 210 -14.18 -7.06 19.68
CA LEU A 210 -14.15 -5.98 20.68
C LEU A 210 -12.95 -6.12 21.61
N GLY A 211 -12.66 -7.34 22.08
CA GLY A 211 -11.49 -7.62 22.92
C GLY A 211 -10.18 -7.30 22.21
N LEU A 212 -10.05 -7.71 20.94
CA LEU A 212 -8.89 -7.39 20.11
C LEU A 212 -8.77 -5.88 19.87
N GLY A 213 -9.88 -5.20 19.59
CA GLY A 213 -9.91 -3.74 19.40
C GLY A 213 -9.42 -2.99 20.64
N ILE A 214 -9.94 -3.35 21.83
CA ILE A 214 -9.48 -2.79 23.10
C ILE A 214 -8.00 -3.08 23.32
N PHE A 215 -7.56 -4.32 23.10
CA PHE A 215 -6.16 -4.71 23.24
C PHE A 215 -5.23 -3.88 22.33
N LEU A 216 -5.60 -3.69 21.06
CA LEU A 216 -4.83 -2.90 20.12
C LEU A 216 -4.78 -1.42 20.53
N ILE A 217 -5.89 -0.85 20.99
CA ILE A 217 -5.91 0.54 21.49
C ILE A 217 -4.98 0.70 22.70
N VAL A 218 -5.03 -0.21 23.67
CA VAL A 218 -4.16 -0.19 24.85
C VAL A 218 -2.69 -0.34 24.46
N ARG A 219 -2.38 -1.30 23.57
CA ARG A 219 -1.03 -1.50 23.05
C ARG A 219 -0.52 -0.24 22.34
N ASP A 220 -1.30 0.33 21.43
CA ASP A 220 -0.91 1.53 20.70
C ASP A 220 -0.71 2.73 21.63
N THR A 221 -1.57 2.86 22.65
CA THR A 221 -1.49 3.97 23.62
C THR A 221 -0.24 3.85 24.50
N THR A 222 0.13 2.65 24.94
CA THR A 222 1.36 2.43 25.74
C THR A 222 2.65 2.64 24.93
N GLN A 223 2.57 2.57 23.60
CA GLN A 223 3.68 2.87 22.70
C GLN A 223 3.86 4.37 22.41
N LEU A 224 2.97 5.24 22.89
CA LEU A 224 3.10 6.69 22.73
C LEU A 224 4.19 7.24 23.67
N GLU A 225 5.09 8.09 23.13
CA GLU A 225 6.23 8.64 23.86
C GLU A 225 5.83 9.40 25.15
N TRP A 226 4.68 10.08 25.15
CA TRP A 226 4.21 10.82 26.32
C TRP A 226 3.75 9.92 27.46
N VAL A 227 3.22 8.72 27.14
CA VAL A 227 2.82 7.72 28.14
C VAL A 227 4.06 7.08 28.76
N GLN A 228 5.07 6.77 27.95
CA GLN A 228 6.34 6.24 28.43
C GLN A 228 7.05 7.20 29.39
N ARG A 229 6.95 8.51 29.17
CA ARG A 229 7.48 9.56 30.07
C ARG A 229 6.70 9.74 31.36
N LEU A 230 5.44 9.29 31.43
CA LEU A 230 4.58 9.42 32.62
C LEU A 230 4.80 8.26 33.62
N PHE A 231 5.29 7.12 33.13
CA PHE A 231 5.56 5.91 33.91
C PHE A 231 7.06 5.71 34.22
N GLN A 232 7.90 6.71 33.93
CA GLN A 232 9.29 6.83 34.41
C GLN A 232 9.36 7.92 35.49
#